data_AF-A0A932YYN3-F1
#
_entry.id   AF-A0A932YYN3-F1
#
_cell.length_a   1.000
_cell.length_b   1.000
_cell.length_c   1.000
_cell.angle_alpha   90.00
_cell.angle_beta   90.00
_cell.angle_gamma   90.00
#
_symmetry.space_group_name_H-M   'P 1'
#
loop_
_entity.id
_entity.type
_entity.pdbx_description
1 polymer ?
#
loop_
_entity_poly.entity_id
_entity_poly.type
_entity_poly.pdbx_seq_one_letter_code
_entity_poly.pdbx_strand_id
1 'polypeptide(L)'
;MRMRPEQPTSGNQPNEETSEPSHDNTLIGRIRSGVQSGVQESQLPTRETLGYESTVGTYGGKLTTDPDGKLVYDVRGVTSHIDRWGDAILRTFDEHVLREPLRLLRSHPRWFFRFLVPGAKRCRGTPAEITANAERLGLGDAYGQHTWGVEIKQPAIYRHGRPLQDIYRADLIGNTDLARIDRFQALGDAAAYLRGIHDRANGGVGEVLPSDVIFRDVADDRAVAPILNLPDIVWNPEKHIGVLDQRATDLLDFLASIAVEERRRSPGDDAAVQRALRTILDHYGDRATIAMTRSFAGRGRLTLRGDEDILALPDTVTTSARALTAQHNFARTSIRSDFAGEIRTHLIAACDAFLGRA
;
A
#
# COMPACT_ATOMS: atom_id res chain seq x y z
N MET A 1 46.67 29.79 -48.23
CA MET A 1 45.33 30.13 -48.75
C MET A 1 44.37 29.09 -48.20
N ARG A 2 43.30 29.55 -47.52
CA ARG A 2 42.31 28.72 -46.81
C ARG A 2 41.72 27.64 -47.74
N MET A 3 41.54 26.42 -47.23
CA MET A 3 40.28 25.66 -47.36
C MET A 3 40.17 24.65 -46.21
N ARG A 4 38.95 24.56 -45.66
CA ARG A 4 38.53 23.77 -44.50
C ARG A 4 38.50 22.27 -44.83
N PRO A 5 38.74 21.37 -43.87
CA PRO A 5 38.28 19.99 -43.97
C PRO A 5 36.81 19.89 -43.54
N GLU A 6 36.02 19.23 -44.37
CA GLU A 6 34.61 18.90 -44.15
C GLU A 6 34.46 17.88 -43.01
N GLN A 7 33.51 18.15 -42.10
CA GLN A 7 33.06 17.22 -41.07
C GLN A 7 32.11 16.18 -41.70
N PRO A 8 32.19 14.89 -41.31
CA PRO A 8 31.16 13.93 -41.66
C PRO A 8 29.88 14.18 -40.85
N THR A 9 28.76 14.19 -41.56
CA THR A 9 27.40 14.36 -41.05
C THR A 9 26.96 13.15 -40.21
N SER A 10 26.68 13.40 -38.93
CA SER A 10 25.96 12.45 -38.07
C SER A 10 24.46 12.50 -38.41
N GLY A 11 23.92 11.42 -38.94
CA GLY A 11 22.48 11.23 -39.08
C GLY A 11 21.84 11.01 -37.71
N ASN A 12 21.26 12.08 -37.15
CA ASN A 12 20.28 11.98 -36.06
C ASN A 12 18.90 11.83 -36.70
N GLN A 13 18.31 10.64 -36.59
CA GLN A 13 16.87 10.47 -36.69
C GLN A 13 16.23 11.04 -35.42
N PRO A 14 15.19 11.89 -35.52
CA PRO A 14 14.51 12.42 -34.34
C PRO A 14 13.64 11.32 -33.71
N ASN A 15 13.94 10.97 -32.46
CA ASN A 15 13.03 10.24 -31.60
C ASN A 15 11.77 11.09 -31.38
N GLU A 16 10.61 10.53 -31.71
CA GLU A 16 9.31 11.01 -31.30
C GLU A 16 9.21 10.88 -29.78
N GLU A 17 9.50 11.98 -29.06
CA GLU A 17 9.03 12.16 -27.69
C GLU A 17 7.50 12.27 -27.73
N THR A 18 6.83 11.19 -27.37
CA THR A 18 5.42 11.23 -26.92
C THR A 18 5.35 12.10 -25.68
N SER A 19 4.97 13.36 -25.89
CA SER A 19 4.73 14.36 -24.85
C SER A 19 3.51 13.97 -24.01
N GLU A 20 3.74 13.75 -22.71
CA GLU A 20 2.68 13.68 -21.71
C GLU A 20 2.00 15.06 -21.56
N PRO A 21 0.67 15.12 -21.32
CA PRO A 21 -0.06 16.37 -21.35
C PRO A 21 0.25 17.28 -20.13
N SER A 22 0.41 18.54 -20.49
CA SER A 22 0.59 19.78 -19.73
C SER A 22 0.18 19.83 -18.25
N HIS A 23 1.07 20.44 -17.46
CA HIS A 23 0.86 20.96 -16.11
C HIS A 23 -0.45 21.73 -15.94
N ASP A 24 -1.38 21.12 -15.20
CA ASP A 24 -2.66 21.72 -14.86
C ASP A 24 -2.47 22.73 -13.72
N ASN A 25 -2.74 24.01 -13.98
CA ASN A 25 -2.41 25.16 -13.11
C ASN A 25 -3.43 25.36 -11.95
N THR A 26 -4.06 24.28 -11.51
CA THR A 26 -5.10 24.27 -10.48
C THR A 26 -4.48 24.24 -9.07
N LEU A 27 -5.22 24.70 -8.05
CA LEU A 27 -4.81 24.60 -6.63
C LEU A 27 -4.42 23.16 -6.26
N ILE A 28 -5.14 22.19 -6.82
CA ILE A 28 -4.91 20.75 -6.66
C ILE A 28 -3.61 20.32 -7.37
N GLY A 29 -3.33 20.85 -8.56
CA GLY A 29 -2.07 20.60 -9.28
C GLY A 29 -0.82 21.07 -8.52
N ARG A 30 -0.91 22.20 -7.79
CA ARG A 30 0.18 22.70 -6.94
C ARG A 30 0.34 21.92 -5.64
N ILE A 31 -0.75 21.45 -5.04
CA ILE A 31 -0.71 20.54 -3.88
C ILE A 31 -0.05 19.22 -4.30
N ARG A 32 -0.42 18.69 -5.48
CA ARG A 32 0.11 17.43 -6.02
C ARG A 32 1.62 17.48 -6.29
N SER A 33 2.11 18.54 -6.94
CA SER A 33 3.56 18.69 -7.19
C SER A 33 4.35 18.90 -5.90
N GLY A 34 3.80 19.63 -4.93
CA GLY A 34 4.42 19.83 -3.62
C GLY A 34 4.47 18.57 -2.75
N VAL A 35 3.43 17.72 -2.81
CA VAL A 35 3.41 16.42 -2.13
C VAL A 35 4.44 15.46 -2.75
N GLN A 36 4.50 15.36 -4.08
CA GLN A 36 5.43 14.44 -4.76
C GLN A 36 6.91 14.81 -4.57
N SER A 37 7.27 16.09 -4.42
CA SER A 37 8.65 16.52 -4.19
C SER A 37 9.06 16.58 -2.71
N GLY A 38 8.11 16.37 -1.78
CA GLY A 38 8.28 16.62 -0.36
C GLY A 38 8.18 15.39 0.54
N VAL A 39 7.94 14.20 0.00
CA VAL A 39 7.81 12.98 0.80
C VAL A 39 9.12 12.71 1.54
N GLN A 40 9.10 12.85 2.87
CA GLN A 40 10.17 12.32 3.70
C GLN A 40 9.93 10.82 3.84
N GLU A 41 10.66 10.05 3.05
CA GLU A 41 10.73 8.61 3.21
C GLU A 41 12.04 8.28 3.92
N SER A 42 11.95 7.71 5.14
CA SER A 42 13.12 7.10 5.77
C SER A 42 13.16 5.63 5.43
N GLN A 43 14.20 5.23 4.71
CA GLN A 43 14.48 3.81 4.49
C GLN A 43 14.84 3.12 5.80
N LEU A 44 14.56 1.82 5.88
CA LEU A 44 15.00 0.99 7.00
C LEU A 44 16.55 0.93 7.04
N PRO A 45 17.18 1.09 8.22
CA PRO A 45 18.64 1.14 8.38
C PRO A 45 19.29 -0.24 8.30
N THR A 46 19.11 -0.92 7.17
CA THR A 46 19.54 -2.30 6.91
C THR A 46 20.98 -2.38 6.40
N ARG A 47 21.49 -1.34 5.75
CA ARG A 47 22.82 -1.35 5.09
C ARG A 47 23.96 -1.72 6.03
N GLU A 48 23.99 -1.13 7.22
CA GLU A 48 25.08 -1.35 8.19
C GLU A 48 25.08 -2.77 8.75
N THR A 49 23.92 -3.43 8.81
CA THR A 49 23.72 -4.66 9.56
C THR A 49 23.50 -5.89 8.68
N LEU A 50 22.79 -5.71 7.55
CA LEU A 50 22.41 -6.75 6.59
C LEU A 50 23.11 -6.60 5.23
N GLY A 51 23.90 -5.54 5.03
CA GLY A 51 24.72 -5.35 3.83
C GLY A 51 23.94 -4.98 2.57
N TYR A 52 22.68 -4.57 2.67
CA TYR A 52 21.88 -4.09 1.54
C TYR A 52 21.03 -2.86 1.91
N GLU A 53 20.65 -2.07 0.92
CA GLU A 53 19.71 -0.96 1.10
C GLU A 53 18.27 -1.44 0.92
N SER A 54 17.49 -1.36 2.00
CA SER A 54 16.07 -1.72 1.97
C SER A 54 15.29 -0.83 1.01
N THR A 55 14.37 -1.45 0.29
CA THR A 55 13.41 -0.74 -0.57
C THR A 55 12.18 -0.29 0.20
N VAL A 56 12.08 -0.67 1.49
CA VAL A 56 11.00 -0.23 2.38
C VAL A 56 11.39 1.09 3.02
N GLY A 57 10.51 2.07 2.83
CA GLY A 57 10.52 3.29 3.59
C GLY A 57 9.33 3.44 4.52
N THR A 58 9.51 4.21 5.59
CA THR A 58 8.41 4.68 6.42
C THR A 58 7.92 6.00 5.83
N TYR A 59 6.75 5.99 5.17
CA TYR A 59 6.18 7.17 4.53
C TYR A 59 5.72 8.19 5.57
N GLY A 60 5.97 9.49 5.36
CA GLY A 60 5.46 10.66 6.10
C GLY A 60 5.84 10.76 7.58
N GLY A 61 7.02 10.24 7.92
CA GLY A 61 7.75 10.50 9.14
C GLY A 61 9.20 10.04 8.97
N LYS A 62 10.08 10.46 9.88
CA LYS A 62 11.52 10.16 9.81
C LYS A 62 11.94 9.23 10.93
N LEU A 63 12.69 8.17 10.62
CA LEU A 63 13.39 7.42 11.65
C LEU A 63 14.57 8.25 12.17
N THR A 64 14.53 8.57 13.45
CA THR A 64 15.56 9.38 14.13
C THR A 64 15.88 8.78 15.47
N THR A 65 17.06 9.09 16.00
CA THR A 65 17.41 8.75 17.39
C THR A 65 17.26 9.99 18.24
N ASP A 66 16.56 9.88 19.36
CA ASP A 66 16.41 10.98 20.33
C ASP A 66 17.70 11.17 21.15
N PRO A 67 17.80 12.23 21.98
CA PRO A 67 18.96 12.46 22.84
C PRO A 67 19.26 11.34 23.84
N ASP A 68 18.26 10.54 24.22
CA ASP A 68 18.38 9.42 25.16
C ASP A 68 18.74 8.10 24.45
N GLY A 69 18.97 8.12 23.14
CA GLY A 69 19.37 6.97 22.33
C GLY A 69 18.21 6.09 21.86
N LYS A 70 16.95 6.51 22.04
CA LYS A 70 15.77 5.79 21.58
C LYS A 70 15.53 6.02 20.10
N LEU A 71 15.19 4.96 19.38
CA LEU A 71 14.74 5.08 18.00
C LEU A 71 13.28 5.56 17.98
N VAL A 72 13.02 6.64 17.26
CA VAL A 72 11.71 7.30 17.19
C VAL A 72 11.32 7.53 15.73
N TYR A 73 10.07 7.18 15.41
CA TYR A 73 9.40 7.63 14.20
C TYR A 73 8.88 9.07 14.42
N ASP A 74 9.65 10.04 13.94
CA ASP A 74 9.42 11.48 14.11
C ASP A 74 8.39 11.98 13.09
N VAL A 75 7.34 12.65 13.57
CA VAL A 75 6.25 13.19 12.74
C VAL A 75 6.16 14.71 12.77
N ARG A 76 7.16 15.42 13.33
CA ARG A 76 7.15 16.90 13.44
C ARG A 76 7.36 17.62 12.11
N GLY A 77 7.75 16.90 11.06
CA GLY A 77 7.99 17.50 9.74
C GLY A 77 6.73 18.14 9.17
N VAL A 78 6.86 19.31 8.55
CA VAL A 78 5.75 19.97 7.81
C VAL A 78 5.17 19.01 6.76
N THR A 79 6.02 18.21 6.13
CA THR A 79 5.66 17.19 5.14
C THR A 79 4.79 16.09 5.76
N SER A 80 5.10 15.62 6.96
CA SER A 80 4.28 14.64 7.70
C SER A 80 2.84 15.12 7.94
N HIS A 81 2.67 16.42 8.23
CA HIS A 81 1.34 17.01 8.41
C HIS A 81 0.56 17.11 7.09
N ILE A 82 1.25 17.52 6.01
CA ILE A 82 0.66 17.58 4.66
C ILE A 82 0.26 16.18 4.20
N ASP A 83 1.11 15.18 4.43
CA ASP A 83 0.86 13.77 4.10
C ASP A 83 -0.38 13.25 4.81
N ARG A 84 -0.54 13.52 6.12
CA ARG A 84 -1.74 13.12 6.87
C ARG A 84 -3.02 13.74 6.32
N TRP A 85 -3.00 15.04 6.02
CA TRP A 85 -4.18 15.74 5.49
C TRP A 85 -4.51 15.29 4.06
N GLY A 86 -3.48 15.15 3.21
CA GLY A 86 -3.60 14.61 1.86
C GLY A 86 -4.15 13.18 1.85
N ASP A 87 -3.62 12.30 2.70
CA ASP A 87 -4.10 10.92 2.86
C ASP A 87 -5.58 10.87 3.29
N ALA A 88 -5.98 11.71 4.26
CA ALA A 88 -7.37 11.81 4.68
C ALA A 88 -8.31 12.27 3.55
N ILE A 89 -7.89 13.22 2.71
CA ILE A 89 -8.68 13.66 1.55
C ILE A 89 -8.79 12.53 0.54
N LEU A 90 -7.68 11.91 0.16
CA LEU A 90 -7.63 10.90 -0.90
C LEU A 90 -8.44 9.65 -0.53
N ARG A 91 -8.33 9.18 0.72
CA ARG A 91 -9.10 8.04 1.23
C ARG A 91 -10.59 8.35 1.38
N THR A 92 -10.98 9.61 1.62
CA THR A 92 -12.40 10.00 1.59
C THR A 92 -13.03 9.67 0.25
N PHE A 93 -12.30 9.83 -0.86
CA PHE A 93 -12.81 9.53 -2.20
C PHE A 93 -12.66 8.06 -2.62
N ASP A 94 -11.57 7.39 -2.26
CA ASP A 94 -11.37 5.96 -2.61
C ASP A 94 -12.34 5.01 -1.91
N GLU A 95 -12.73 5.32 -0.68
CA GLU A 95 -13.49 4.39 0.17
C GLU A 95 -15.01 4.53 0.03
N HIS A 96 -15.46 5.52 -0.75
CA HIS A 96 -16.88 5.86 -0.94
C HIS A 96 -17.32 5.80 -2.41
N VAL A 97 -16.71 4.94 -3.24
CA VAL A 97 -17.11 4.75 -4.65
C VAL A 97 -18.61 4.40 -4.75
N LEU A 98 -19.38 5.32 -5.34
CA LEU A 98 -20.80 5.14 -5.63
C LEU A 98 -20.96 4.84 -7.13
N ARG A 99 -21.32 3.60 -7.48
CA ARG A 99 -21.60 3.24 -8.88
C ARG A 99 -22.79 4.01 -9.46
N GLU A 100 -23.88 4.19 -8.70
CA GLU A 100 -25.10 4.84 -9.21
C GLU A 100 -25.60 5.91 -8.22
N PRO A 101 -24.88 7.03 -8.06
CA PRO A 101 -25.19 8.05 -7.06
C PRO A 101 -26.62 8.59 -7.20
N LEU A 102 -27.10 8.74 -8.44
CA LEU A 102 -28.45 9.21 -8.73
C LEU A 102 -29.53 8.17 -8.35
N ARG A 103 -29.25 6.87 -8.48
CA ARG A 103 -30.18 5.81 -8.06
C ARG A 103 -30.20 5.68 -6.53
N LEU A 104 -29.05 5.84 -5.87
CA LEU A 104 -28.99 5.88 -4.41
C LEU A 104 -29.71 7.10 -3.85
N LEU A 105 -29.56 8.29 -4.45
CA LEU A 105 -30.31 9.49 -4.09
C LEU A 105 -31.83 9.27 -4.22
N ARG A 106 -32.28 8.61 -5.31
CA ARG A 106 -33.70 8.33 -5.55
C ARG A 106 -34.29 7.29 -4.60
N SER A 107 -33.54 6.23 -4.30
CA SER A 107 -34.05 5.10 -3.50
C SER A 107 -33.80 5.25 -2.00
N HIS A 108 -32.69 5.88 -1.62
CA HIS A 108 -32.23 5.99 -0.24
C HIS A 108 -31.53 7.36 0.01
N PRO A 109 -32.26 8.49 -0.09
CA PRO A 109 -31.68 9.84 -0.05
C PRO A 109 -30.90 10.12 1.24
N ARG A 110 -31.36 9.62 2.39
CA ARG A 110 -30.64 9.77 3.68
C ARG A 110 -29.26 9.09 3.67
N TRP A 111 -29.13 7.95 2.98
CA TRP A 111 -27.86 7.26 2.83
C TRP A 111 -26.94 8.03 1.88
N PHE A 112 -27.48 8.53 0.77
CA PHE A 112 -26.75 9.38 -0.18
C PHE A 112 -26.11 10.60 0.51
N PHE A 113 -26.85 11.35 1.33
CA PHE A 113 -26.28 12.50 2.04
C PHE A 113 -25.26 12.10 3.13
N ARG A 114 -25.34 10.88 3.66
CA ARG A 114 -24.36 10.34 4.61
C ARG A 114 -23.01 10.03 3.97
N PHE A 115 -23.00 9.68 2.67
CA PHE A 115 -21.78 9.56 1.85
C PHE A 115 -21.14 10.92 1.53
N LEU A 116 -21.91 12.00 1.59
CA LEU A 116 -21.42 13.37 1.38
C LEU A 116 -20.85 14.02 2.65
N VAL A 117 -20.99 13.38 3.82
CA VAL A 117 -20.38 13.86 5.07
C VAL A 117 -18.87 13.57 5.01
N PRO A 118 -18.01 14.62 4.95
CA PRO A 118 -16.56 14.45 4.79
C PRO A 118 -15.94 13.54 5.87
N GLY A 119 -14.85 12.86 5.54
CA GLY A 119 -14.03 12.07 6.46
C GLY A 119 -13.78 10.67 5.95
N ALA A 120 -12.50 10.32 5.82
CA ALA A 120 -12.07 8.98 5.43
C ALA A 120 -12.48 7.94 6.48
N LYS A 121 -12.69 6.69 6.05
CA LYS A 121 -12.95 5.58 6.98
C LYS A 121 -11.71 5.25 7.80
N ARG A 122 -10.54 5.46 7.20
CA ARG A 122 -9.23 5.35 7.84
C ARG A 122 -8.30 6.42 7.28
N CYS A 123 -7.34 6.85 8.08
CA CYS A 123 -6.29 7.76 7.65
C CYS A 123 -5.11 7.64 8.59
N ARG A 124 -4.01 8.29 8.26
CA ARG A 124 -2.88 8.40 9.17
C ARG A 124 -3.26 9.02 10.53
N GLY A 125 -2.91 8.31 11.60
CA GLY A 125 -3.13 8.74 12.97
C GLY A 125 -2.15 9.81 13.45
N THR A 126 -2.50 10.44 14.56
CA THR A 126 -1.56 11.12 15.46
C THR A 126 -0.68 10.09 16.20
N PRO A 127 0.47 10.48 16.76
CA PRO A 127 1.28 9.57 17.57
C PRO A 127 0.51 8.83 18.68
N ALA A 128 -0.44 9.50 19.33
CA ALA A 128 -1.29 8.90 20.35
C ALA A 128 -2.24 7.84 19.75
N GLU A 129 -2.90 8.17 18.63
CA GLU A 129 -3.78 7.22 17.92
C GLU A 129 -2.99 6.02 17.37
N ILE A 130 -1.80 6.24 16.81
CA ILE A 130 -0.92 5.17 16.30
C ILE A 130 -0.48 4.26 17.44
N THR A 131 -0.07 4.83 18.58
CA THR A 131 0.34 4.04 19.76
C THR A 131 -0.83 3.22 20.29
N ALA A 132 -2.01 3.83 20.45
CA ALA A 132 -3.22 3.11 20.87
C ALA A 132 -3.63 2.01 19.86
N ASN A 133 -3.45 2.27 18.56
CA ASN A 133 -3.67 1.26 17.53
C ASN A 133 -2.68 0.10 17.66
N ALA A 134 -1.39 0.39 17.85
CA ALA A 134 -0.37 -0.63 18.08
C ALA A 134 -0.67 -1.48 19.33
N GLU A 135 -1.10 -0.87 20.44
CA GLU A 135 -1.53 -1.57 21.64
C GLU A 135 -2.72 -2.50 21.37
N ARG A 136 -3.76 -2.00 20.69
CA ARG A 136 -4.94 -2.79 20.27
C ARG A 136 -4.54 -3.99 19.40
N LEU A 137 -3.53 -3.84 18.55
CA LEU A 137 -3.01 -4.88 17.68
C LEU A 137 -2.05 -5.85 18.39
N GLY A 138 -1.78 -5.65 19.68
CA GLY A 138 -0.86 -6.49 20.46
C GLY A 138 0.61 -6.20 20.21
N LEU A 139 0.95 -4.99 19.77
CA LEU A 139 2.30 -4.54 19.43
C LEU A 139 2.87 -3.53 20.44
N GLY A 140 2.25 -3.39 21.61
CA GLY A 140 2.68 -2.46 22.66
C GLY A 140 4.11 -2.71 23.17
N ASP A 141 4.65 -3.91 23.00
CA ASP A 141 6.06 -4.22 23.34
C ASP A 141 7.05 -3.73 22.27
N ALA A 142 6.58 -3.54 21.04
CA ALA A 142 7.40 -3.07 19.92
C ALA A 142 7.30 -1.55 19.73
N TYR A 143 6.16 -0.95 20.09
CA TYR A 143 5.87 0.46 19.86
C TYR A 143 5.38 1.16 21.14
N GLY A 144 5.70 2.44 21.29
CA GLY A 144 5.26 3.25 22.43
C GLY A 144 5.09 4.71 22.09
N GLN A 145 4.45 5.44 23.00
CA GLN A 145 4.27 6.87 22.83
C GLN A 145 5.60 7.61 23.03
N HIS A 146 5.92 8.52 22.12
CA HIS A 146 6.99 9.49 22.29
C HIS A 146 6.43 10.91 22.25
N THR A 147 7.13 11.88 22.86
CA THR A 147 6.68 13.28 22.96
C THR A 147 6.46 13.96 21.60
N TRP A 148 7.12 13.46 20.55
CA TRP A 148 7.06 14.00 19.20
C TRP A 148 6.90 12.95 18.10
N GLY A 149 6.48 11.73 18.47
CA GLY A 149 6.44 10.62 17.54
C GLY A 149 6.04 9.32 18.20
N VAL A 150 6.40 8.20 17.57
CA VAL A 150 6.23 6.86 18.13
C VAL A 150 7.59 6.27 18.41
N GLU A 151 7.83 5.85 19.66
CA GLU A 151 9.02 5.12 20.07
C GLU A 151 9.01 3.72 19.47
N ILE A 152 10.12 3.34 18.85
CA ILE A 152 10.39 1.98 18.38
C ILE A 152 11.16 1.27 19.50
N LYS A 153 10.43 0.62 20.42
CA LYS A 153 10.99 -0.05 21.61
C LYS A 153 11.91 -1.22 21.27
N GLN A 154 11.75 -1.79 20.08
CA GLN A 154 12.57 -2.88 19.56
C GLN A 154 13.27 -2.47 18.26
N PRO A 155 14.34 -1.64 18.32
CA PRO A 155 15.06 -1.18 17.12
C PRO A 155 15.63 -2.31 16.26
N ALA A 156 15.86 -3.47 16.87
CA ALA A 156 16.36 -4.66 16.17
C ALA A 156 15.44 -5.10 15.02
N ILE A 157 14.12 -4.86 15.12
CA ILE A 157 13.17 -5.15 14.02
C ILE A 157 13.57 -4.38 12.75
N TYR A 158 14.01 -3.14 12.88
CA TYR A 158 14.32 -2.25 11.75
C TYR A 158 15.75 -2.43 11.22
N ARG A 159 16.67 -2.90 12.08
CA ARG A 159 18.09 -3.09 11.72
C ARG A 159 18.38 -4.50 11.20
N HIS A 160 17.75 -5.51 11.80
CA HIS A 160 17.99 -6.92 11.50
C HIS A 160 16.80 -7.58 10.79
N GLY A 161 15.61 -6.99 10.80
CA GLY A 161 14.44 -7.58 10.17
C GLY A 161 14.52 -7.58 8.64
N ARG A 162 13.84 -8.56 8.02
CA ARG A 162 13.74 -8.72 6.56
C ARG A 162 12.32 -8.40 6.14
N PRO A 163 12.05 -7.23 5.55
CA PRO A 163 10.71 -6.89 5.08
C PRO A 163 10.25 -7.83 3.97
N LEU A 164 8.96 -8.16 3.94
CA LEU A 164 8.38 -9.00 2.90
C LEU A 164 8.59 -8.39 1.50
N GLN A 165 8.48 -7.06 1.39
CA GLN A 165 8.75 -6.35 0.14
C GLN A 165 10.20 -6.55 -0.34
N ASP A 166 11.19 -6.51 0.54
CA ASP A 166 12.58 -6.73 0.17
C ASP A 166 12.83 -8.19 -0.24
N ILE A 167 12.19 -9.16 0.41
CA ILE A 167 12.21 -10.58 -0.01
C ILE A 167 11.66 -10.71 -1.44
N TYR A 168 10.56 -10.02 -1.73
CA TYR A 168 9.97 -9.96 -3.07
C TYR A 168 10.86 -9.22 -4.08
N ARG A 169 11.67 -8.27 -3.64
CA ARG A 169 12.59 -7.45 -4.45
C ARG A 169 14.04 -7.90 -4.41
N ALA A 170 14.31 -9.10 -3.92
CA ALA A 170 15.66 -9.66 -3.85
C ALA A 170 16.41 -9.61 -5.20
N ASP A 171 15.68 -9.72 -6.32
CA ASP A 171 16.18 -9.59 -7.69
C ASP A 171 16.69 -8.18 -8.03
N LEU A 172 16.03 -7.14 -7.53
CA LEU A 172 16.44 -5.74 -7.71
C LEU A 172 17.57 -5.33 -6.76
N ILE A 173 17.49 -5.83 -5.52
CA ILE A 173 18.46 -5.52 -4.46
C ILE A 173 19.79 -6.23 -4.75
N GLY A 174 19.76 -7.41 -5.39
CA GLY A 174 20.96 -8.20 -5.68
C GLY A 174 21.60 -8.84 -4.44
N ASN A 175 20.83 -9.02 -3.36
CA ASN A 175 21.31 -9.63 -2.11
C ASN A 175 21.04 -11.15 -2.10
N THR A 176 22.10 -11.94 -1.94
CA THR A 176 22.03 -13.41 -1.99
C THR A 176 21.26 -14.02 -0.84
N ASP A 177 21.28 -13.40 0.35
CA ASP A 177 20.59 -13.91 1.53
C ASP A 177 19.08 -13.77 1.35
N LEU A 178 18.61 -12.61 0.85
CA LEU A 178 17.21 -12.42 0.48
C LEU A 178 16.77 -13.35 -0.65
N ALA A 179 17.64 -13.60 -1.63
CA ALA A 179 17.33 -14.44 -2.78
C ALA A 179 17.13 -15.92 -2.41
N ARG A 180 17.71 -16.38 -1.31
CA ARG A 180 17.54 -17.75 -0.78
C ARG A 180 16.20 -17.96 -0.08
N ILE A 181 15.58 -16.89 0.43
CA ILE A 181 14.33 -16.99 1.17
C ILE A 181 13.19 -17.42 0.24
N ASP A 182 12.44 -18.46 0.64
CA ASP A 182 11.20 -18.83 -0.06
C ASP A 182 10.13 -17.76 0.14
N ARG A 183 9.94 -16.93 -0.89
CA ARG A 183 8.96 -15.83 -0.88
C ARG A 183 7.50 -16.29 -0.72
N PHE A 184 7.14 -17.47 -1.22
CA PHE A 184 5.76 -17.98 -1.07
C PHE A 184 5.52 -18.48 0.35
N GLN A 185 6.53 -19.12 0.94
CA GLN A 185 6.48 -19.49 2.34
C GLN A 185 6.38 -18.26 3.25
N ALA A 186 7.22 -17.25 3.02
CA ALA A 186 7.13 -15.97 3.74
C ALA A 186 5.75 -15.32 3.55
N LEU A 187 5.21 -15.32 2.33
CA LEU A 187 3.88 -14.79 2.05
C LEU A 187 2.77 -15.52 2.83
N GLY A 188 2.82 -16.84 2.89
CA GLY A 188 1.87 -17.65 3.65
C GLY A 188 1.94 -17.35 5.15
N ASP A 189 3.14 -17.23 5.71
CA ASP A 189 3.34 -16.87 7.12
C ASP A 189 2.85 -15.44 7.43
N ALA A 190 3.08 -14.49 6.53
CA ALA A 190 2.56 -13.13 6.64
C ALA A 190 1.02 -13.09 6.64
N ALA A 191 0.38 -13.87 5.77
CA ALA A 191 -1.08 -13.97 5.69
C ALA A 191 -1.69 -14.61 6.95
N ALA A 192 -1.09 -15.69 7.44
CA ALA A 192 -1.49 -16.34 8.70
C ALA A 192 -1.31 -15.40 9.91
N TYR A 193 -0.23 -14.62 9.93
CA TYR A 193 0.01 -13.62 10.96
C TYR A 193 -1.03 -12.49 10.91
N LEU A 194 -1.34 -11.96 9.73
CA LEU A 194 -2.41 -10.96 9.54
C LEU A 194 -3.76 -11.49 10.06
N ARG A 195 -4.10 -12.74 9.74
CA ARG A 195 -5.29 -13.41 10.27
C ARG A 195 -5.28 -13.43 11.81
N GLY A 196 -4.16 -13.81 12.41
CA GLY A 196 -4.00 -13.85 13.87
C GLY A 196 -4.11 -12.49 14.54
N ILE A 197 -3.69 -11.40 13.87
CA ILE A 197 -3.92 -10.03 14.35
C ILE A 197 -5.41 -9.68 14.27
N HIS A 198 -6.04 -9.92 13.12
CA HIS A 198 -7.46 -9.62 12.93
C HIS A 198 -8.34 -10.28 14.00
N ASP A 199 -8.04 -11.55 14.31
CA ASP A 199 -8.77 -12.32 15.32
C ASP A 199 -8.55 -11.79 16.73
N ARG A 200 -7.30 -11.50 17.14
CA ARG A 200 -7.01 -10.94 18.47
C ARG A 200 -7.57 -9.53 18.66
N ALA A 201 -7.38 -8.67 17.68
CA ALA A 201 -7.76 -7.26 17.76
C ALA A 201 -9.26 -7.03 17.47
N ASN A 202 -9.98 -8.09 17.08
CA ASN A 202 -11.38 -8.06 16.64
C ASN A 202 -11.67 -6.89 15.66
N GLY A 203 -10.80 -6.71 14.66
CA GLY A 203 -10.81 -5.53 13.79
C GLY A 203 -9.78 -5.65 12.69
N GLY A 204 -9.73 -4.66 11.81
CA GLY A 204 -8.63 -4.53 10.84
C GLY A 204 -7.42 -3.84 11.44
N VAL A 205 -6.29 -3.91 10.75
CA VAL A 205 -5.06 -3.13 11.01
C VAL A 205 -5.27 -1.66 10.65
N GLY A 206 -5.81 -1.40 9.45
CA GLY A 206 -5.97 -0.04 8.91
C GLY A 206 -5.31 0.11 7.55
N GLU A 207 -4.23 -0.59 7.27
CA GLU A 207 -3.63 -0.81 5.95
C GLU A 207 -2.65 -1.97 6.08
N VAL A 208 -2.54 -2.79 5.03
CA VAL A 208 -1.52 -3.84 4.98
C VAL A 208 -0.92 -3.93 3.58
N LEU A 209 0.34 -3.57 3.48
CA LEU A 209 1.19 -3.68 2.31
C LEU A 209 2.34 -4.68 2.58
N PRO A 210 3.08 -5.13 1.53
CA PRO A 210 4.28 -5.94 1.72
C PRO A 210 5.38 -5.20 2.51
N SER A 211 5.42 -3.87 2.48
CA SER A 211 6.29 -3.03 3.32
C SER A 211 5.94 -3.09 4.81
N ASP A 212 4.71 -3.50 5.12
CA ASP A 212 4.17 -3.44 6.47
C ASP A 212 4.44 -4.73 7.25
N VAL A 213 5.04 -5.74 6.62
CA VAL A 213 5.40 -6.99 7.29
C VAL A 213 6.92 -7.14 7.31
N ILE A 214 7.49 -7.20 8.51
CA ILE A 214 8.91 -7.44 8.74
C ILE A 214 9.08 -8.79 9.42
N PHE A 215 9.92 -9.65 8.88
CA PHE A 215 10.32 -10.89 9.54
C PHE A 215 11.50 -10.61 10.45
N ARG A 216 11.35 -10.92 11.75
CA ARG A 216 12.39 -10.62 12.74
C ARG A 216 13.64 -11.47 12.52
N ASP A 217 13.45 -12.71 12.08
CA ASP A 217 14.52 -13.69 11.95
C ASP A 217 14.45 -14.46 10.63
N VAL A 218 15.56 -15.13 10.29
CA VAL A 218 15.65 -16.10 9.19
C VAL A 218 16.23 -17.39 9.75
N ALA A 219 15.57 -18.52 9.50
CA ALA A 219 16.00 -19.85 9.92
C ALA A 219 15.82 -20.82 8.75
N ASP A 220 16.87 -21.56 8.37
CA ASP A 220 16.84 -22.55 7.28
C ASP A 220 16.25 -22.01 5.96
N ASP A 221 16.72 -20.83 5.52
CA ASP A 221 16.21 -20.12 4.33
C ASP A 221 14.70 -19.76 4.39
N ARG A 222 14.13 -19.72 5.59
CA ARG A 222 12.74 -19.30 5.85
C ARG A 222 12.72 -18.04 6.69
N ALA A 223 11.95 -17.04 6.25
CA ALA A 223 11.69 -15.87 7.05
C ALA A 223 10.64 -16.21 8.12
N VAL A 224 10.91 -15.93 9.38
CA VAL A 224 10.06 -16.33 10.51
C VAL A 224 9.78 -15.16 11.46
N ALA A 225 8.79 -15.36 12.34
CA ALA A 225 8.33 -14.36 13.30
C ALA A 225 7.96 -13.01 12.63
N PRO A 226 6.96 -13.00 11.74
CA PRO A 226 6.47 -11.75 11.16
C PRO A 226 5.94 -10.81 12.25
N ILE A 227 6.20 -9.51 12.07
CA ILE A 227 5.62 -8.42 12.84
C ILE A 227 5.16 -7.33 11.88
N LEU A 228 4.12 -6.58 12.26
CA LEU A 228 3.76 -5.38 11.52
C LEU A 228 4.81 -4.30 11.75
N ASN A 229 5.29 -3.70 10.66
CA ASN A 229 5.91 -2.37 10.66
C ASN A 229 4.85 -1.36 11.13
N LEU A 230 5.27 -0.31 11.83
CA LEU A 230 4.45 0.69 12.51
C LEU A 230 3.05 0.88 11.87
N PRO A 231 1.95 0.41 12.49
CA PRO A 231 0.60 0.47 11.92
C PRO A 231 0.02 1.89 12.07
N ASP A 232 0.47 2.80 11.22
CA ASP A 232 0.25 4.23 11.32
C ASP A 232 -1.09 4.72 10.75
N ILE A 233 -1.77 3.89 9.96
CA ILE A 233 -3.13 4.11 9.49
C ILE A 233 -4.13 3.59 10.51
N VAL A 234 -5.03 4.47 10.96
CA VAL A 234 -6.03 4.19 11.99
C VAL A 234 -7.44 4.32 11.45
N TRP A 235 -8.34 3.45 11.90
CA TRP A 235 -9.76 3.52 11.58
C TRP A 235 -10.41 4.71 12.31
N ASN A 236 -11.22 5.47 11.58
CA ASN A 236 -11.98 6.58 12.13
C ASN A 236 -13.13 6.05 13.02
N PRO A 237 -13.09 6.28 14.34
CA PRO A 237 -14.11 5.74 15.26
C PRO A 237 -15.50 6.32 15.00
N GLU A 238 -15.60 7.54 14.45
CA GLU A 238 -16.88 8.22 14.18
C GLU A 238 -17.63 7.61 12.99
N LYS A 239 -16.94 6.88 12.10
CA LYS A 239 -17.53 6.29 10.90
C LYS A 239 -18.16 4.91 11.16
N HIS A 240 -17.96 4.32 12.34
CA HIS A 240 -18.54 3.04 12.77
C HIS A 240 -18.42 1.92 11.72
N ILE A 241 -17.19 1.69 11.24
CA ILE A 241 -16.91 0.68 10.21
C ILE A 241 -16.96 -0.71 10.83
N GLY A 242 -17.77 -1.60 10.25
CA GLY A 242 -17.90 -2.97 10.75
C GLY A 242 -16.59 -3.76 10.64
N VAL A 243 -16.33 -4.64 11.61
CA VAL A 243 -15.11 -5.47 11.70
C VAL A 243 -14.81 -6.21 10.38
N LEU A 244 -15.84 -6.76 9.75
CA LEU A 244 -15.70 -7.47 8.47
C LEU A 244 -15.24 -6.55 7.32
N ASP A 245 -15.72 -5.31 7.26
CA ASP A 245 -15.29 -4.31 6.26
C ASP A 245 -13.81 -3.95 6.50
N GLN A 246 -13.42 -3.76 7.77
CA GLN A 246 -12.03 -3.46 8.12
C GLN A 246 -11.08 -4.57 7.65
N ARG A 247 -11.34 -5.82 8.08
CA ARG A 247 -10.51 -6.98 7.72
C ARG A 247 -10.46 -7.22 6.20
N ALA A 248 -11.59 -7.04 5.52
CA ALA A 248 -11.67 -7.22 4.08
C ALA A 248 -10.92 -6.14 3.31
N THR A 249 -10.85 -4.93 3.86
CA THR A 249 -10.07 -3.83 3.31
C THR A 249 -8.57 -4.14 3.42
N ASP A 250 -8.10 -4.57 4.59
CA ASP A 250 -6.68 -4.91 4.77
C ASP A 250 -6.25 -6.07 3.86
N LEU A 251 -7.09 -7.10 3.75
CA LEU A 251 -6.81 -8.23 2.84
C LEU A 251 -6.79 -7.80 1.37
N LEU A 252 -7.65 -6.86 0.97
CA LEU A 252 -7.67 -6.31 -0.39
C LEU A 252 -6.39 -5.54 -0.72
N ASP A 253 -5.96 -4.66 0.20
CA ASP A 253 -4.70 -3.90 0.07
C ASP A 253 -3.52 -4.87 -0.09
N PHE A 254 -3.49 -5.91 0.74
CA PHE A 254 -2.39 -6.87 0.76
C PHE A 254 -2.33 -7.71 -0.52
N LEU A 255 -3.47 -8.26 -0.95
CA LEU A 255 -3.56 -9.05 -2.19
C LEU A 255 -3.21 -8.20 -3.43
N ALA A 256 -3.74 -6.98 -3.53
CA ALA A 256 -3.48 -6.10 -4.67
C ALA A 256 -1.99 -5.76 -4.78
N SER A 257 -1.37 -5.42 -3.65
CA SER A 257 0.05 -5.04 -3.61
C SER A 257 0.98 -6.23 -3.89
N ILE A 258 0.65 -7.43 -3.39
CA ILE A 258 1.42 -8.65 -3.70
C ILE A 258 1.28 -9.06 -5.16
N ALA A 259 0.10 -8.91 -5.77
CA ALA A 259 -0.07 -9.19 -7.19
C ALA A 259 0.91 -8.36 -8.05
N VAL A 260 1.21 -7.15 -7.60
CA VAL A 260 2.09 -6.21 -8.30
C VAL A 260 3.55 -6.56 -8.11
N GLU A 261 3.95 -6.84 -6.87
CA GLU A 261 5.30 -7.30 -6.60
C GLU A 261 5.60 -8.63 -7.31
N GLU A 262 4.64 -9.56 -7.38
CA GLU A 262 4.81 -10.82 -8.10
C GLU A 262 4.83 -10.61 -9.61
N ARG A 263 3.97 -9.75 -10.19
CA ARG A 263 4.03 -9.45 -11.63
C ARG A 263 5.35 -8.78 -12.02
N ARG A 264 5.85 -7.88 -11.19
CA ARG A 264 7.16 -7.22 -11.39
C ARG A 264 8.28 -8.25 -11.40
N ARG A 265 8.26 -9.18 -10.44
CA ARG A 265 9.28 -10.22 -10.30
C ARG A 265 9.19 -11.31 -11.36
N SER A 266 7.98 -11.61 -11.82
CA SER A 266 7.68 -12.68 -12.77
C SER A 266 6.89 -12.14 -13.98
N PRO A 267 7.50 -11.27 -14.84
CA PRO A 267 6.79 -10.65 -15.95
C PRO A 267 6.27 -11.71 -16.94
N GLY A 268 4.98 -11.60 -17.30
CA GLY A 268 4.32 -12.54 -18.21
C GLY A 268 3.88 -13.87 -17.58
N ASP A 269 4.18 -14.12 -16.30
CA ASP A 269 3.77 -15.34 -15.60
C ASP A 269 2.55 -15.11 -14.71
N ASP A 270 1.37 -15.18 -15.33
CA ASP A 270 0.09 -15.04 -14.61
C ASP A 270 -0.14 -16.18 -13.60
N ALA A 271 0.46 -17.35 -13.83
CA ALA A 271 0.35 -18.49 -12.92
C ALA A 271 1.10 -18.23 -11.61
N ALA A 272 2.25 -17.54 -11.66
CA ALA A 272 2.96 -17.09 -10.47
C ALA A 272 2.13 -16.07 -9.66
N VAL A 273 1.50 -15.10 -10.32
CA VAL A 273 0.59 -14.13 -9.68
C VAL A 273 -0.58 -14.86 -9.02
N GLN A 274 -1.23 -15.78 -9.73
CA GLN A 274 -2.32 -16.60 -9.18
C GLN A 274 -1.87 -17.44 -7.99
N ARG A 275 -0.67 -18.03 -8.04
CA ARG A 275 -0.09 -18.78 -6.93
C ARG A 275 0.13 -17.90 -5.71
N ALA A 276 0.64 -16.68 -5.88
CA ALA A 276 0.83 -15.74 -4.77
C ALA A 276 -0.51 -15.39 -4.11
N LEU A 277 -1.52 -15.03 -4.91
CA LEU A 277 -2.86 -14.71 -4.42
C LEU A 277 -3.50 -15.89 -3.67
N ARG A 278 -3.43 -17.10 -4.23
CA ARG A 278 -3.94 -18.31 -3.56
C ARG A 278 -3.20 -18.60 -2.26
N THR A 279 -1.88 -18.42 -2.24
CA THR A 279 -1.08 -18.59 -1.02
C THR A 279 -1.59 -17.69 0.10
N ILE A 280 -1.89 -16.42 -0.18
CA ILE A 280 -2.48 -15.52 0.83
C ILE A 280 -3.84 -16.04 1.28
N LEU A 281 -4.74 -16.36 0.34
CA LEU A 281 -6.11 -16.75 0.64
C LEU A 281 -6.19 -18.07 1.44
N ASP A 282 -5.38 -19.05 1.08
CA ASP A 282 -5.32 -20.36 1.73
C ASP A 282 -4.80 -20.24 3.18
N HIS A 283 -3.77 -19.42 3.40
CA HIS A 283 -3.21 -19.19 4.73
C HIS A 283 -4.04 -18.22 5.59
N TYR A 284 -4.77 -17.29 4.98
CA TYR A 284 -5.69 -16.40 5.69
C TYR A 284 -7.00 -17.12 6.08
N GLY A 285 -7.53 -17.98 5.20
CA GLY A 285 -8.52 -19.02 5.51
C GLY A 285 -9.96 -18.58 5.81
N ASP A 286 -10.23 -17.30 6.06
CA ASP A 286 -11.57 -16.84 6.45
C ASP A 286 -12.47 -16.51 5.27
N ARG A 287 -13.39 -17.43 5.01
CA ARG A 287 -14.38 -17.35 3.93
C ARG A 287 -15.25 -16.09 3.98
N ALA A 288 -15.64 -15.59 5.16
CA ALA A 288 -16.51 -14.43 5.25
C ALA A 288 -15.76 -13.15 4.83
N THR A 289 -14.54 -12.98 5.35
CA THR A 289 -13.68 -11.87 4.95
C THR A 289 -13.32 -11.95 3.47
N ILE A 290 -12.94 -13.13 2.97
CA ILE A 290 -12.58 -13.33 1.56
C ILE A 290 -13.76 -13.05 0.63
N ALA A 291 -14.99 -13.45 0.99
CA ALA A 291 -16.18 -13.10 0.24
C ALA A 291 -16.44 -11.59 0.19
N MET A 292 -16.20 -10.87 1.29
CA MET A 292 -16.29 -9.41 1.33
C MET A 292 -15.19 -8.75 0.50
N THR A 293 -13.94 -9.22 0.57
CA THR A 293 -12.82 -8.75 -0.25
C THR A 293 -13.11 -8.92 -1.74
N ARG A 294 -13.63 -10.09 -2.15
CA ARG A 294 -14.11 -10.32 -3.52
C ARG A 294 -15.19 -9.32 -3.93
N SER A 295 -16.15 -9.04 -3.05
CA SER A 295 -17.18 -8.03 -3.29
C SER A 295 -16.58 -6.63 -3.48
N PHE A 296 -15.57 -6.27 -2.69
CA PHE A 296 -14.88 -4.98 -2.81
C PHE A 296 -14.15 -4.87 -4.15
N ALA A 297 -13.39 -5.90 -4.52
CA ALA A 297 -12.74 -6.01 -5.81
C ALA A 297 -13.75 -5.90 -6.97
N GLY A 298 -14.89 -6.62 -6.91
CA GLY A 298 -15.92 -6.53 -7.94
C GLY A 298 -16.62 -5.17 -8.05
N ARG A 299 -16.55 -4.33 -7.00
CA ARG A 299 -17.13 -2.97 -6.96
C ARG A 299 -16.14 -1.87 -7.33
N GLY A 300 -14.88 -2.19 -7.60
CA GLY A 300 -13.88 -1.20 -8.01
C GLY A 300 -13.08 -0.58 -6.87
N ARG A 301 -13.05 -1.22 -5.69
CA ARG A 301 -12.08 -0.94 -4.62
C ARG A 301 -10.92 -1.94 -4.74
N LEU A 302 -9.68 -1.59 -4.46
CA LEU A 302 -9.11 -0.23 -4.50
C LEU A 302 -9.32 0.40 -5.88
N THR A 303 -9.37 1.72 -5.98
CA THR A 303 -9.41 2.38 -7.29
C THR A 303 -8.03 2.27 -7.95
N LEU A 304 -7.94 1.49 -9.03
CA LEU A 304 -6.72 1.30 -9.80
C LEU A 304 -6.81 2.05 -11.14
N ARG A 305 -5.66 2.43 -11.70
CA ARG A 305 -5.60 3.08 -13.03
C ARG A 305 -6.10 2.09 -14.09
N GLY A 306 -6.99 2.50 -15.00
CA GLY A 306 -7.57 1.59 -16.02
C GLY A 306 -8.81 0.81 -15.56
N ASP A 307 -9.30 1.01 -14.32
CA ASP A 307 -10.55 0.41 -13.86
C ASP A 307 -11.78 0.80 -14.68
N GLU A 308 -11.76 2.00 -15.29
CA GLU A 308 -12.89 2.57 -16.04
C GLU A 308 -13.27 1.67 -17.22
N ASP A 309 -12.28 1.18 -17.96
CA ASP A 309 -12.46 0.32 -19.12
C ASP A 309 -12.94 -1.09 -18.74
N ILE A 310 -12.44 -1.62 -17.61
CA ILE A 310 -12.68 -3.02 -17.20
C ILE A 310 -14.00 -3.20 -16.47
N LEU A 311 -14.39 -2.21 -15.68
CA LEU A 311 -15.58 -2.28 -14.84
C LEU A 311 -16.81 -1.66 -15.50
N ALA A 312 -16.67 -1.07 -16.69
CA ALA A 312 -17.72 -0.36 -17.42
C ALA A 312 -18.51 0.59 -16.50
N LEU A 313 -17.77 1.38 -15.70
CA LEU A 313 -18.38 2.24 -14.68
C LEU A 313 -19.07 3.44 -15.33
N PRO A 314 -20.22 3.90 -14.81
CA PRO A 314 -20.88 5.09 -15.32
C PRO A 314 -20.08 6.36 -15.00
N ASP A 315 -20.18 7.35 -15.88
CA ASP A 315 -19.52 8.64 -15.72
C ASP A 315 -20.23 9.50 -14.65
N THR A 316 -19.53 9.75 -13.53
CA THR A 316 -20.05 10.45 -12.35
C THR A 316 -18.94 11.30 -11.71
N VAL A 317 -19.27 12.21 -10.79
CA VAL A 317 -18.28 13.03 -10.05
C VAL A 317 -17.22 12.18 -9.34
N THR A 318 -17.61 11.01 -8.80
CA THR A 318 -16.67 10.03 -8.23
C THR A 318 -15.79 9.38 -9.28
N THR A 319 -16.27 9.22 -10.52
CA THR A 319 -15.52 8.72 -11.68
C THR A 319 -14.49 9.76 -12.15
N SER A 320 -14.86 11.04 -12.22
CA SER A 320 -13.95 12.13 -12.59
C SER A 320 -12.79 12.33 -11.59
N ALA A 321 -12.96 11.92 -10.33
CA ALA A 321 -11.91 11.95 -9.31
C ALA A 321 -11.02 10.69 -9.30
N ARG A 322 -11.38 9.62 -10.02
CA ARG A 322 -10.62 8.34 -10.01
C ARG A 322 -9.20 8.49 -10.52
N ALA A 323 -8.94 9.40 -11.45
CA ALA A 323 -7.58 9.66 -11.92
C ALA A 323 -6.64 10.12 -10.78
N LEU A 324 -7.16 10.94 -9.85
CA LEU A 324 -6.42 11.41 -8.67
C LEU A 324 -6.27 10.29 -7.63
N THR A 325 -7.34 9.51 -7.41
CA THR A 325 -7.34 8.36 -6.49
C THR A 325 -6.41 7.24 -6.96
N ALA A 326 -6.40 6.94 -8.26
CA ALA A 326 -5.51 5.98 -8.87
C ALA A 326 -4.03 6.40 -8.76
N GLN A 327 -3.75 7.70 -8.74
CA GLN A 327 -2.40 8.22 -8.48
C GLN A 327 -1.99 8.11 -7.02
N HIS A 328 -2.92 8.28 -6.07
CA HIS A 328 -2.67 8.01 -4.65
C HIS A 328 -2.40 6.53 -4.41
N ASN A 329 -3.23 5.65 -4.96
CA ASN A 329 -3.01 4.22 -4.90
C ASN A 329 -1.69 3.85 -5.61
N PHE A 330 -1.37 4.43 -6.78
CA PHE A 330 -0.05 4.28 -7.40
C PHE A 330 1.09 4.67 -6.46
N ALA A 331 1.00 5.80 -5.76
CA ALA A 331 2.03 6.22 -4.81
C ALA A 331 2.17 5.27 -3.61
N ARG A 332 1.05 4.73 -3.09
CA ARG A 332 1.05 3.75 -1.97
C ARG A 332 1.54 2.37 -2.37
N THR A 333 1.17 1.91 -3.57
CA THR A 333 1.27 0.50 -3.96
C THR A 333 2.23 0.27 -5.15
N SER A 334 2.78 1.33 -5.73
CA SER A 334 3.66 1.32 -6.92
C SER A 334 3.04 0.67 -8.18
N ILE A 335 1.70 0.64 -8.28
CA ILE A 335 0.96 -0.11 -9.31
C ILE A 335 0.95 0.60 -10.67
N ARG A 336 1.89 0.27 -11.56
CA ARG A 336 1.93 0.81 -12.93
C ARG A 336 0.64 0.51 -13.72
N SER A 337 0.29 1.43 -14.63
CA SER A 337 -0.99 1.48 -15.33
C SER A 337 -1.25 0.35 -16.32
N ASP A 338 -0.20 -0.32 -16.77
CA ASP A 338 -0.22 -1.39 -17.76
C ASP A 338 -0.74 -2.73 -17.20
N PHE A 339 -0.69 -2.93 -15.88
CA PHE A 339 -1.16 -4.16 -15.23
C PHE A 339 -2.28 -3.93 -14.20
N ALA A 340 -2.51 -2.68 -13.81
CA ALA A 340 -3.51 -2.25 -12.85
C ALA A 340 -4.91 -2.86 -13.09
N GLY A 341 -5.30 -2.98 -14.36
CA GLY A 341 -6.56 -3.59 -14.76
C GLY A 341 -6.61 -5.12 -14.59
N GLU A 342 -5.54 -5.82 -14.97
CA GLU A 342 -5.44 -7.28 -14.92
C GLU A 342 -5.39 -7.81 -13.48
N ILE A 343 -4.81 -7.04 -12.55
CA ILE A 343 -4.78 -7.37 -11.11
C ILE A 343 -6.18 -7.66 -10.58
N ARG A 344 -7.18 -6.84 -10.98
CA ARG A 344 -8.56 -7.01 -10.50
C ARG A 344 -9.14 -8.34 -10.95
N THR A 345 -8.93 -8.70 -12.21
CA THR A 345 -9.36 -9.99 -12.76
C THR A 345 -8.71 -11.13 -11.99
N HIS A 346 -7.40 -11.06 -11.74
CA HIS A 346 -6.69 -12.08 -11.00
C HIS A 346 -7.16 -12.21 -9.54
N LEU A 347 -7.39 -11.08 -8.86
CA LEU A 347 -7.94 -11.00 -7.50
C LEU A 347 -9.30 -11.69 -7.39
N ILE A 348 -10.22 -11.33 -8.28
CA ILE A 348 -11.57 -11.88 -8.31
C ILE A 348 -11.50 -13.38 -8.59
N ALA A 349 -10.74 -13.80 -9.59
CA ALA A 349 -10.57 -15.21 -9.95
C ALA A 349 -9.98 -16.04 -8.79
N ALA A 350 -8.96 -15.52 -8.09
CA ALA A 350 -8.37 -16.20 -6.94
C ALA A 350 -9.37 -16.34 -5.78
N CYS A 351 -10.13 -15.28 -5.49
CA CYS A 351 -11.17 -15.33 -4.46
C CYS A 351 -12.31 -16.29 -4.83
N ASP A 352 -12.78 -16.26 -6.07
CA ASP A 352 -13.85 -17.14 -6.55
C ASP A 352 -13.41 -18.62 -6.51
N ALA A 353 -12.16 -18.91 -6.91
CA ALA A 353 -11.57 -20.25 -6.78
C ALA A 353 -11.54 -20.73 -5.32
N PHE A 354 -11.06 -19.91 -4.38
CA PHE A 354 -11.05 -20.25 -2.94
C PHE A 354 -12.47 -20.47 -2.38
N LEU A 355 -13.42 -19.66 -2.83
CA LEU A 355 -14.81 -19.76 -2.37
C LEU A 355 -15.57 -20.93 -3.01
N GLY A 356 -15.01 -21.59 -4.04
CA GLY A 356 -15.67 -22.63 -4.81
C GLY A 356 -16.77 -22.09 -5.72
N ARG A 357 -16.60 -20.87 -6.24
CA ARG A 357 -17.52 -20.23 -7.19
C ARG A 357 -16.93 -20.40 -8.59
N ALA A 358 -17.65 -21.11 -9.46
CA ALA A 358 -17.32 -21.28 -10.87
C ALA A 358 -17.89 -20.12 -11.69
#